data_AF-A0A1F8F6S9-F1
#
_entry.id   AF-A0A1F8F6S9-F1
#
_cell.length_a   1.000
_cell.length_b   1.000
_cell.length_c   1.000
_cell.angle_alpha   90.00
_cell.angle_beta   90.00
_cell.angle_gamma   90.00
#
_symmetry.space_group_name_H-M   'P 1'
#
loop_
_entity.id
_entity.type
_entity.pdbx_description
1 polymer ?
#
loop_
_entity_poly.entity_id
_entity_poly.type
_entity_poly.pdbx_seq_one_letter_code
_entity_poly.pdbx_strand_id
1 'polypeptide(L)'
;MTKLNYEKKLDLSLTDDKNFQVALGLINKISKGKVWLIGSGVYKNLLKIKHGINLTPDDYDFVVEKIKKPLPKLKGWEVSKNTFGNLRFKKDGITVDPIPLNNILLLKE
;
A
#
# COMPACT_ATOMS: atom_id res chain seq x y z
N MET A 1 13.39 29.52 7.85
CA MET A 1 12.56 28.29 7.77
C MET A 1 13.08 27.43 6.64
N THR A 2 13.74 26.32 6.95
CA THR A 2 14.18 25.33 5.96
C THR A 2 12.94 24.68 5.34
N LYS A 3 12.84 24.70 4.00
CA LYS A 3 11.79 24.00 3.25
C LYS A 3 11.83 22.52 3.66
N LEU A 4 10.85 22.06 4.43
CA LEU A 4 10.78 20.65 4.82
C LEU A 4 10.62 19.83 3.55
N ASN A 5 11.58 18.95 3.27
CA ASN A 5 11.46 17.97 2.20
C ASN A 5 10.62 16.78 2.72
N TYR A 6 9.29 16.93 2.64
CA TYR A 6 8.34 15.93 3.12
C TYR A 6 8.43 14.62 2.36
N GLU A 7 8.74 14.66 1.06
CA GLU A 7 8.93 13.46 0.23
C GLU A 7 10.06 12.60 0.81
N LYS A 8 11.25 13.19 1.00
CA LYS A 8 12.39 12.45 1.57
C LYS A 8 12.10 11.90 2.97
N LYS A 9 11.37 12.64 3.81
CA LYS A 9 11.00 12.17 5.17
C LYS A 9 9.96 11.06 5.13
N LEU A 10 9.01 11.14 4.20
CA LEU A 10 8.00 10.10 4.00
C LEU A 10 8.65 8.82 3.50
N ASP A 11 9.54 8.92 2.50
CA ASP A 11 10.32 7.80 2.00
C ASP A 11 11.10 7.13 3.13
N LEU A 12 11.85 7.90 3.92
CA LEU A 12 12.61 7.37 5.06
C LEU A 12 11.72 6.68 6.10
N SER A 13 10.61 7.31 6.49
CA SER A 13 9.70 6.75 7.50
C SER A 13 9.05 5.44 7.02
N LEU A 14 8.72 5.34 5.73
CA LEU A 14 8.19 4.12 5.12
C LEU A 14 9.27 3.05 4.97
N THR A 15 10.50 3.42 4.60
CA THR A 15 11.58 2.43 4.42
C THR A 15 11.94 1.70 5.72
N ASP A 16 11.81 2.37 6.87
CA ASP A 16 12.07 1.78 8.18
C ASP A 16 10.89 0.95 8.72
N ASP A 17 9.71 1.04 8.10
CA ASP A 17 8.52 0.32 8.51
C ASP A 17 8.52 -1.12 7.96
N LYS A 18 8.70 -2.10 8.86
CA LYS A 18 8.71 -3.53 8.51
C LYS A 18 7.40 -3.98 7.85
N ASN A 19 6.26 -3.47 8.28
CA ASN A 19 4.96 -3.86 7.70
C ASN A 19 4.83 -3.30 6.28
N PHE A 20 5.28 -2.07 6.06
CA PHE A 20 5.36 -1.50 4.71
C PHE A 20 6.28 -2.31 3.81
N GLN A 21 7.46 -2.73 4.29
CA GLN A 21 8.37 -3.57 3.49
C GLN A 21 7.73 -4.90 3.09
N VAL A 22 6.97 -5.54 3.98
CA VAL A 22 6.21 -6.76 3.68
C VAL A 22 5.14 -6.49 2.63
N ALA A 23 4.38 -5.41 2.79
CA ALA A 23 3.32 -5.02 1.86
C ALA A 23 3.87 -4.68 0.47
N LEU A 24 4.91 -3.85 0.39
CA LEU A 24 5.59 -3.48 -0.85
C LEU A 24 6.20 -4.72 -1.53
N GLY A 25 6.79 -5.64 -0.76
CA GLY A 25 7.32 -6.90 -1.26
C GLY A 25 6.23 -7.78 -1.91
N LEU A 26 5.02 -7.80 -1.35
CA LEU A 26 3.87 -8.45 -1.98
C LEU A 26 3.48 -7.73 -3.29
N ILE A 27 3.30 -6.41 -3.24
CA ILE A 27 2.87 -5.62 -4.40
C ILE A 27 3.83 -5.78 -5.58
N ASN A 28 5.13 -5.72 -5.35
CA ASN A 28 6.14 -5.92 -6.40
C ASN A 28 6.06 -7.33 -7.03
N LYS A 29 5.68 -8.34 -6.24
CA LYS A 29 5.48 -9.71 -6.76
C LYS A 29 4.24 -9.81 -7.64
N ILE A 30 3.14 -9.16 -7.28
CA ILE A 30 1.83 -9.37 -7.93
C ILE A 30 1.47 -8.32 -8.98
N SER A 31 2.15 -7.18 -9.04
CA SER A 31 1.82 -6.07 -9.95
C SER A 31 2.85 -5.86 -11.04
N LYS A 32 2.44 -5.17 -12.11
CA LYS A 32 3.30 -4.68 -13.20
C LYS A 32 3.04 -3.19 -13.40
N GLY A 33 4.08 -2.46 -13.77
CA GLY A 33 4.01 -1.03 -14.05
C GLY A 33 4.16 -0.18 -12.79
N LYS A 34 3.56 1.01 -12.82
CA LYS A 34 3.61 1.96 -11.70
C LYS A 34 2.74 1.51 -10.53
N VAL A 35 3.20 1.88 -9.34
CA VAL A 35 2.59 1.57 -8.04
C VAL A 35 2.58 2.86 -7.22
N TRP A 36 1.45 3.15 -6.59
CA TRP A 36 1.30 4.29 -5.68
C TRP A 36 0.72 3.81 -4.36
N LEU A 37 1.41 4.08 -3.26
CA LEU A 37 0.84 3.94 -1.92
C LEU A 37 -0.18 5.06 -1.71
N ILE A 38 -1.37 4.71 -1.24
CA ILE A 38 -2.42 5.67 -0.88
C ILE A 38 -2.99 5.35 0.51
N GLY A 39 -3.96 6.15 0.96
CA GLY A 39 -4.72 5.85 2.17
C GLY A 39 -3.86 5.88 3.44
N SER A 40 -4.04 4.87 4.29
CA SER A 40 -3.54 4.91 5.68
C SER A 40 -2.03 4.89 5.81
N GLY A 41 -1.34 4.17 4.93
CA GLY A 41 0.12 4.16 4.88
C GLY A 41 0.72 5.55 4.66
N VAL A 42 0.06 6.43 3.90
CA VAL A 42 0.53 7.79 3.66
C VAL A 42 0.19 8.71 4.84
N TYR A 43 -1.09 8.85 5.20
CA TYR A 43 -1.48 9.89 6.17
C TYR A 43 -0.93 9.61 7.57
N LYS A 44 -0.88 8.35 8.03
CA LYS A 44 -0.34 7.99 9.35
C LYS A 44 1.13 8.38 9.45
N ASN A 45 1.92 8.15 8.39
CA ASN A 45 3.31 8.59 8.33
C ASN A 45 3.45 10.11 8.29
N LEU A 46 2.57 10.82 7.57
CA LEU A 46 2.57 12.29 7.58
C LEU A 46 2.24 12.87 8.96
N LEU A 47 1.31 12.27 9.71
CA LEU A 47 1.00 12.68 11.08
C LEU A 47 2.20 12.49 12.01
N LYS A 48 2.93 11.39 11.88
CA LYS A 48 4.20 11.17 12.58
C LYS A 48 5.22 12.25 12.26
N ILE A 49 5.44 12.54 10.97
CA ILE A 49 6.44 13.51 10.51
C ILE A 49 6.10 14.95 10.94
N LYS A 50 4.83 15.34 10.85
CA LYS A 50 4.38 16.72 11.06
C LYS A 50 4.03 17.02 12.51
N HIS A 51 3.49 16.04 13.24
CA HIS A 51 2.92 16.23 14.57
C HIS A 51 3.53 15.31 15.64
N GLY A 52 4.45 14.42 15.28
CA GLY A 52 5.04 13.46 16.22
C GLY A 52 4.07 12.36 16.68
N ILE A 53 2.90 12.25 16.03
CA ILE A 53 1.87 11.26 16.40
C ILE A 53 2.24 9.92 15.77
N ASN A 54 2.64 8.95 16.60
CA ASN A 54 3.01 7.61 16.14
C ASN A 54 1.77 6.72 15.97
N LEU A 55 1.30 6.61 14.73
CA LEU A 55 0.30 5.63 14.32
C LEU A 55 0.96 4.60 13.41
N THR A 56 0.95 3.33 13.81
CA THR A 56 1.46 2.24 12.98
C THR A 56 0.42 1.90 11.90
N PRO A 57 0.78 1.93 10.61
CA PRO A 57 -0.08 1.40 9.57
C PRO A 57 -0.04 -0.14 9.56
N ASP A 58 -1.22 -0.71 9.59
CA ASP A 58 -1.55 -2.12 9.50
C ASP A 58 -2.33 -2.45 8.21
N ASP A 59 -2.76 -1.41 7.49
CA ASP A 59 -3.52 -1.49 6.25
C ASP A 59 -2.86 -0.62 5.17
N TYR A 60 -2.54 -1.25 4.04
CA TYR A 60 -1.81 -0.65 2.93
C TYR A 60 -2.56 -0.80 1.62
N ASP A 61 -3.11 0.33 1.17
CA ASP A 61 -3.76 0.44 -0.13
C ASP A 61 -2.74 0.86 -1.21
N PHE A 62 -2.71 0.12 -2.31
CA PHE A 62 -1.85 0.46 -3.44
C PHE A 62 -2.66 0.59 -4.72
N VAL A 63 -2.61 1.77 -5.34
CA VAL A 63 -3.03 1.87 -6.75
C VAL A 63 -1.94 1.23 -7.61
N VAL A 64 -2.33 0.28 -8.44
CA VAL A 64 -1.41 -0.44 -9.33
C VAL A 64 -1.88 -0.34 -10.76
N GLU A 65 -0.96 -0.18 -11.72
CA GLU A 65 -1.35 -0.14 -13.14
C GLU A 65 -1.99 -1.45 -13.59
N LYS A 66 -1.37 -2.60 -13.26
CA LYS A 66 -1.87 -3.93 -13.62
C LYS A 66 -1.55 -4.98 -12.55
N ILE A 67 -2.48 -5.91 -12.35
CA ILE A 67 -2.26 -7.15 -11.58
C ILE A 67 -1.84 -8.27 -12.53
N LYS A 68 -0.81 -9.03 -12.15
CA LYS A 68 -0.32 -10.20 -12.89
C LYS A 68 -1.38 -11.30 -12.90
N LYS A 69 -1.55 -11.94 -14.06
CA LYS A 69 -2.39 -13.12 -14.25
C LYS A 69 -1.58 -14.21 -14.99
N PRO A 70 -1.53 -15.45 -14.49
CA PRO A 70 -2.05 -15.89 -13.20
C PRO A 70 -1.30 -15.22 -12.01
N LEU A 71 -1.94 -15.20 -10.83
CA LEU A 71 -1.24 -14.75 -9.62
C LEU A 71 -0.14 -15.77 -9.25
N PRO A 72 1.03 -15.31 -8.79
CA PRO A 72 2.05 -16.22 -8.27
C PRO A 72 1.56 -16.93 -7.01
N LYS A 73 2.18 -18.07 -6.66
CA LYS A 73 1.93 -18.75 -5.38
C LYS A 73 2.47 -17.89 -4.23
N LEU A 74 1.59 -17.48 -3.32
CA LEU A 74 1.91 -16.61 -2.18
C LEU A 74 1.74 -17.39 -0.88
N LYS A 75 2.85 -17.93 -0.34
CA LYS A 75 2.81 -18.69 0.92
C LYS A 75 2.45 -17.79 2.10
N GLY A 76 1.51 -18.24 2.92
CA GLY A 76 1.10 -17.57 4.16
C GLY A 76 0.27 -16.30 3.95
N TRP A 77 -0.21 -16.05 2.73
CA TRP A 77 -1.14 -14.96 2.45
C TRP A 77 -2.54 -15.52 2.27
N GLU A 78 -3.49 -14.97 3.02
CA GLU A 78 -4.91 -15.18 2.76
C GLU A 78 -5.35 -14.21 1.65
N VAL A 79 -6.08 -14.72 0.66
CA VAL A 79 -6.50 -13.93 -0.50
C VAL A 79 -8.02 -13.92 -0.57
N SER A 80 -8.60 -12.72 -0.61
CA SER A 80 -10.05 -12.49 -0.68
C SER A 80 -10.35 -11.33 -1.63
N LYS A 81 -11.63 -10.94 -1.74
CA LYS A 81 -12.03 -9.67 -2.33
C LYS A 81 -12.55 -8.74 -1.24
N ASN A 82 -12.23 -7.45 -1.32
CA ASN A 82 -12.86 -6.45 -0.46
C ASN A 82 -14.26 -6.06 -0.98
N THR A 83 -14.93 -5.16 -0.27
CA THR A 83 -16.29 -4.70 -0.60
C THR A 83 -16.40 -4.03 -1.97
N PHE A 84 -15.30 -3.54 -2.52
CA PHE A 84 -15.21 -2.92 -3.85
C PHE A 84 -14.82 -3.92 -4.95
N GLY A 85 -14.72 -5.21 -4.62
CA GLY A 85 -14.34 -6.26 -5.56
C GLY A 85 -12.84 -6.31 -5.91
N ASN A 86 -12.01 -5.45 -5.29
CA ASN A 86 -10.55 -5.51 -5.41
C ASN A 86 -10.01 -6.71 -4.63
N LEU A 87 -8.84 -7.22 -5.03
CA LEU A 87 -8.16 -8.24 -4.23
C LEU A 87 -7.76 -7.65 -2.88
N ARG A 88 -7.83 -8.48 -1.85
CA ARG A 88 -7.37 -8.19 -0.50
C ARG A 88 -6.50 -9.32 0.01
N PHE A 89 -5.31 -8.96 0.47
CA PHE A 89 -4.32 -9.89 0.98
C PHE A 89 -4.13 -9.66 2.47
N LYS A 90 -4.17 -10.72 3.28
CA LYS A 90 -3.93 -10.63 4.73
C LYS A 90 -2.83 -11.58 5.17
N LYS A 91 -1.96 -11.10 6.06
CA LYS A 91 -0.90 -11.89 6.69
C LYS A 91 -0.41 -11.22 7.97
N ASP A 92 -0.34 -11.98 9.07
CA ASP A 92 0.27 -11.54 10.35
C ASP A 92 -0.25 -10.16 10.84
N GLY A 93 -1.56 -9.92 10.70
CA GLY A 93 -2.21 -8.65 11.07
C GLY A 93 -2.06 -7.52 10.05
N ILE A 94 -1.32 -7.73 8.95
CA ILE A 94 -1.18 -6.77 7.85
C ILE A 94 -2.26 -7.03 6.80
N THR A 95 -2.92 -5.97 6.34
CA THR A 95 -3.82 -5.98 5.19
C THR A 95 -3.18 -5.21 4.02
N VAL A 96 -3.29 -5.76 2.81
CA VAL A 96 -2.77 -5.15 1.58
C VAL A 96 -3.81 -5.26 0.48
N ASP A 97 -4.26 -4.11 -0.01
CA ASP A 97 -5.28 -3.99 -1.04
C ASP A 97 -4.66 -3.39 -2.32
N PRO A 98 -4.31 -4.21 -3.32
CA PRO A 98 -3.97 -3.70 -4.64
C PRO A 98 -5.25 -3.32 -5.39
N ILE A 99 -5.33 -2.06 -5.79
CA ILE A 99 -6.43 -1.45 -6.53
C ILE A 99 -5.95 -1.21 -7.96
N PRO A 100 -6.35 -2.04 -8.92
CA PRO A 100 -6.01 -1.84 -10.32
C PRO A 100 -6.56 -0.50 -10.84
N LEU A 101 -5.76 0.25 -11.61
CA LEU A 101 -6.16 1.56 -12.12
C LEU A 101 -7.46 1.50 -12.94
N ASN A 102 -7.69 0.42 -13.69
CA ASN A 102 -8.93 0.22 -14.43
C ASN A 102 -10.15 0.10 -13.49
N ASN A 103 -9.99 -0.45 -12.29
CA ASN A 103 -11.09 -0.50 -11.32
C ASN A 103 -11.45 0.89 -10.79
N ILE A 104 -10.49 1.82 -10.73
CA ILE A 104 -10.75 3.22 -10.33
C ILE A 104 -11.47 3.98 -11.45
N LEU A 105 -11.03 3.77 -12.70
CA LEU A 105 -11.62 4.46 -13.85
C LEU A 105 -13.06 4.01 -14.13
N LEU A 106 -13.40 2.75 -13.81
CA LEU A 106 -14.76 2.22 -13.92
C LEU A 106 -15.71 2.75 -12.83
N LEU A 107 -15.22 3.41 -11.77
CA LEU A 107 -16.06 4.10 -10.77
C LEU A 107 -16.52 5.50 -11.24
N LYS A 108 -16.17 5.92 -12.46
CA LYS A 108 -16.53 7.23 -13.01
C LYS A 108 -17.84 7.25 -13.80
N GLU A 109 -18.69 6.23 -13.67
CA GLU A 109 -20.01 6.15 -14.31
C GLU A 109 -21.15 6.39 -13.31
#